data_AF-A0AAD5ZF04-F1
#
_entry.id   AF-A0AAD5ZF04-F1
#
_cell.length_a   1.000
_cell.length_b   1.000
_cell.length_c   1.000
_cell.angle_alpha   90.00
_cell.angle_beta   90.00
_cell.angle_gamma   90.00
#
_symmetry.space_group_name_H-M   'P 1'
#
loop_
_entity.id
_entity.type
_entity.pdbx_description
1 polymer ?
#
loop_
_entity_poly.entity_id
_entity_poly.type
_entity_poly.pdbx_seq_one_letter_code
_entity_poly.pdbx_strand_id
1 'polypeptide(L)'
;MAVDPRQLVAGFLTISMFVMVGNMIKRDHFDTIEVSLSDSSRVQVDVIKVEEKKITQVAKISTIPVKNIVSNKEIVRQCWVKPLQKPVASTEGFVTFSLTTGPEFHISQVTDAVVIASHLGASLVLPTIRGSEGLKRNFQDMYDAQKFTTSLDGIVKVVRELPPEYASKKPTIIRVPNRVTKEFISKTIEPILQTSKFIQLSIVFPSITLKKRETQNGDFNGVACQAMFHSLQLKYDLLEVAEKMVERLKALGIENGGQFIAIDCRSEMLNKRSCMVVRGRRKSCYNASEVAEFLKKLGFNANSVVYLTETWWHGELDPLKEAFPRTYTKDDIIPADKKRQFLQVRHGDLQRST
;
A
#
# COMPACT_ATOMS: atom_id res chain seq x y z
N MET A 1 -56.34 0.18 -35.24
CA MET A 1 -56.01 0.95 -34.02
C MET A 1 -55.28 2.20 -34.47
N ALA A 2 -55.98 3.34 -34.54
CA ALA A 2 -55.37 4.60 -34.96
C ALA A 2 -54.67 5.21 -33.74
N VAL A 3 -53.36 5.44 -33.83
CA VAL A 3 -52.60 6.12 -32.79
C VAL A 3 -52.97 7.60 -32.82
N ASP A 4 -53.43 8.12 -31.68
CA ASP A 4 -53.85 9.52 -31.55
C ASP A 4 -52.63 10.42 -31.85
N PRO A 5 -52.70 11.32 -32.85
CA PRO A 5 -51.60 12.21 -33.19
C PRO A 5 -51.13 13.07 -32.00
N ARG A 6 -51.96 13.27 -30.98
CA ARG A 6 -51.59 13.97 -29.75
C ARG A 6 -50.59 13.19 -28.89
N GLN A 7 -50.66 11.86 -28.87
CA GLN A 7 -49.70 11.02 -28.15
C GLN A 7 -48.34 10.97 -28.85
N LEU A 8 -48.32 11.02 -30.19
CA LEU A 8 -47.08 11.12 -30.96
C LEU A 8 -46.38 12.46 -30.70
N VAL A 9 -47.12 13.57 -30.69
CA VAL A 9 -46.56 14.90 -30.39
C VAL A 9 -46.04 14.97 -28.95
N ALA A 10 -46.75 14.39 -27.98
CA ALA A 10 -46.28 14.31 -26.59
C ALA A 10 -45.00 13.46 -26.44
N GLY A 11 -44.89 12.35 -27.20
CA GLY A 11 -43.68 11.53 -27.24
C GLY A 11 -42.48 12.28 -27.83
N PHE A 12 -42.69 13.03 -28.92
CA PHE A 12 -41.63 13.85 -29.50
C PHE A 12 -41.17 14.99 -28.60
N LEU A 13 -42.09 15.66 -27.89
CA LEU A 13 -41.76 16.74 -26.97
C LEU A 13 -40.97 16.26 -25.74
N THR A 14 -41.32 15.09 -25.20
CA THR A 14 -40.58 14.50 -24.07
C THR A 14 -39.18 14.08 -24.50
N ILE A 15 -39.03 13.42 -25.66
CA ILE A 15 -37.70 13.05 -26.20
C ILE A 15 -36.87 14.30 -26.51
N SER A 16 -37.44 15.36 -27.09
CA SER A 16 -36.69 16.60 -27.35
C SER A 16 -36.26 17.28 -26.05
N MET A 17 -37.07 17.21 -25.00
CA MET A 17 -36.71 17.77 -23.68
C MET A 17 -35.55 16.98 -23.05
N PHE A 18 -35.56 15.64 -23.14
CA PHE A 18 -34.44 14.82 -22.67
C PHE A 18 -33.16 15.01 -23.50
N VAL A 19 -33.27 15.23 -24.82
CA VAL A 19 -32.13 15.54 -25.69
C VAL A 19 -31.56 16.92 -25.37
N MET A 20 -32.40 17.94 -25.12
CA MET A 20 -31.93 19.26 -24.70
C MET A 20 -31.25 19.23 -23.33
N VAL A 21 -31.79 18.50 -22.34
CA VAL A 21 -31.15 18.31 -21.03
C VAL A 21 -29.83 17.53 -21.15
N GLY A 22 -29.80 16.49 -21.99
CA GLY A 22 -28.58 15.74 -22.30
C GLY A 22 -27.50 16.59 -22.98
N ASN A 23 -27.90 17.60 -23.76
CA ASN A 23 -26.97 18.52 -24.44
C ASN A 23 -26.51 19.67 -23.53
N MET A 24 -27.28 20.05 -22.51
CA MET A 24 -26.85 20.99 -21.46
C MET A 24 -25.81 20.35 -20.52
N ILE A 25 -25.97 19.07 -20.15
CA ILE A 25 -24.99 18.35 -19.31
C ILE A 25 -23.65 18.13 -20.04
N LYS A 26 -23.65 18.11 -21.39
CA LYS A 26 -22.44 17.90 -22.19
C LYS A 26 -21.64 19.17 -22.51
N ARG A 27 -22.15 20.37 -22.21
CA ARG A 27 -21.54 21.65 -22.60
C ARG A 27 -20.86 22.45 -21.47
N ASP A 28 -20.99 22.03 -20.21
CA ASP A 28 -20.43 22.80 -19.08
C ASP A 28 -18.98 22.46 -18.70
N HIS A 29 -18.26 21.66 -19.49
CA HIS A 29 -16.81 21.58 -19.35
C HIS A 29 -16.14 21.49 -20.72
N PHE A 30 -15.12 22.33 -20.91
CA PHE A 30 -14.22 22.44 -22.07
C PHE A 30 -14.66 23.41 -23.18
N ASP A 31 -14.63 24.71 -22.86
CA ASP A 31 -14.26 25.72 -23.86
C ASP A 31 -12.80 26.16 -23.63
N THR A 32 -12.00 25.98 -24.67
CA THR A 32 -10.58 26.31 -24.76
C THR A 32 -10.43 27.82 -24.97
N ILE A 33 -9.87 28.52 -23.98
CA ILE A 33 -9.40 29.90 -24.17
C ILE A 33 -7.93 29.83 -24.62
N GLU A 34 -7.69 30.09 -25.91
CA GLU A 34 -6.38 30.49 -26.42
C GLU A 34 -6.06 31.89 -25.90
N VAL A 35 -5.01 32.03 -25.09
CA VAL A 35 -4.33 33.33 -24.86
C VAL A 35 -2.84 33.15 -25.02
N SER A 36 -2.29 33.96 -25.92
CA SER A 36 -0.88 34.10 -26.23
C SER A 36 -0.18 35.09 -25.28
N LEU A 37 1.13 34.85 -25.10
CA LEU A 37 2.24 35.79 -24.87
C LEU A 37 2.82 36.03 -23.45
N SER A 38 4.16 35.98 -23.49
CA SER A 38 5.17 36.83 -22.84
C SER A 38 5.47 36.72 -21.34
N ASP A 39 6.56 35.99 -21.08
CA ASP A 39 7.83 36.40 -20.47
C ASP A 39 7.91 37.34 -19.24
N SER A 40 8.93 37.02 -18.43
CA SER A 40 9.59 37.77 -17.37
C SER A 40 8.97 37.73 -15.96
N SER A 41 9.69 37.11 -15.01
CA SER A 41 10.44 37.88 -14.02
C SER A 41 11.20 36.96 -13.06
N ARG A 42 12.49 37.28 -12.91
CA ARG A 42 13.46 36.69 -11.98
C ARG A 42 13.07 37.07 -10.55
N VAL A 43 13.08 36.10 -9.63
CA VAL A 43 13.22 36.38 -8.19
C VAL A 43 14.28 35.45 -7.62
N GLN A 44 15.38 36.05 -7.15
CA GLN A 44 16.43 35.40 -6.39
C GLN A 44 15.88 35.04 -5.00
N VAL A 45 16.13 33.81 -4.54
CA VAL A 45 15.93 33.41 -3.15
C VAL A 45 17.24 32.83 -2.64
N ASP A 46 17.77 33.46 -1.58
CA ASP A 46 19.05 33.16 -0.96
C ASP A 46 19.16 31.72 -0.44
N VAL A 47 20.29 31.10 -0.77
CA VAL A 47 20.67 29.72 -0.44
C VAL A 47 21.30 29.67 0.96
N ILE A 48 20.72 28.89 1.86
CA ILE A 48 21.36 28.51 3.12
C ILE A 48 22.44 27.44 2.83
N LYS A 49 23.71 27.81 3.04
CA LYS A 49 24.89 26.94 3.03
C LYS A 49 24.69 25.73 3.96
N VAL A 50 24.77 24.52 3.41
CA VAL A 50 24.95 23.26 4.16
C VAL A 50 26.29 22.67 3.76
N GLU A 51 27.09 22.30 4.77
CA GLU A 51 28.45 21.78 4.65
C GLU A 51 28.57 20.63 3.63
N GLU A 52 29.45 20.86 2.67
CA GLU A 52 29.88 19.92 1.64
C GLU A 52 30.72 18.81 2.27
N LYS A 53 30.15 17.60 2.41
CA LYS A 53 30.86 16.33 2.16
C LYS A 53 29.87 15.16 2.27
N LYS A 54 29.66 14.47 1.14
CA LYS A 54 28.74 13.33 0.88
C LYS A 54 27.34 13.64 0.31
N ILE A 55 27.16 14.75 -0.40
CA ILE A 55 25.99 14.98 -1.29
C ILE A 55 26.27 14.57 -2.75
N THR A 56 27.45 14.02 -3.04
CA THR A 56 27.90 13.75 -4.42
C THR A 56 27.20 12.58 -5.13
N GLN A 57 26.30 11.84 -4.47
CA GLN A 57 25.46 10.80 -5.11
C GLN A 57 23.97 11.15 -5.19
N VAL A 58 23.48 12.12 -4.41
CA VAL A 58 22.06 12.55 -4.45
C VAL A 58 21.85 13.69 -5.46
N ALA A 59 22.88 14.51 -5.71
CA ALA A 59 22.82 15.62 -6.64
C ALA A 59 22.83 15.24 -8.14
N LYS A 60 22.92 13.94 -8.49
CA LYS A 60 22.81 13.47 -9.89
C LYS A 60 21.38 13.11 -10.32
N ILE A 61 20.40 13.18 -9.42
CA ILE A 61 18.99 12.87 -9.74
C ILE A 61 18.20 14.12 -10.16
N SER A 62 18.69 15.33 -9.85
CA SER A 62 17.98 16.59 -10.10
C SER A 62 17.93 17.07 -11.56
N THR A 63 18.43 16.28 -12.50
CA THR A 63 18.40 16.61 -13.95
C THR A 63 17.83 15.48 -14.81
N ILE A 64 17.18 14.48 -14.20
CA ILE A 64 16.50 13.42 -14.95
C ILE A 64 15.03 13.86 -15.10
N PRO A 65 14.56 14.24 -16.31
CA PRO A 65 13.14 14.43 -16.55
C PRO A 65 12.40 13.16 -16.11
N VAL A 66 11.27 13.27 -15.42
CA VAL A 66 10.48 12.11 -14.93
C VAL A 66 10.16 11.10 -16.06
N LYS A 67 10.12 11.56 -17.33
CA LYS A 67 10.08 10.70 -18.54
C LYS A 67 11.17 9.62 -18.59
N ASN A 68 12.36 9.88 -18.07
CA ASN A 68 13.50 8.96 -18.05
C ASN A 68 13.45 7.96 -16.87
N ILE A 69 12.67 8.22 -15.82
CA ILE A 69 12.44 7.24 -14.74
C ILE A 69 11.52 6.12 -15.23
N VAL A 70 10.55 6.45 -16.08
CA VAL A 70 9.60 5.49 -16.66
C VAL A 70 10.20 4.71 -17.85
N SER A 71 11.23 5.26 -18.50
CA SER A 71 11.83 4.66 -19.71
C SER A 71 12.97 3.68 -19.44
N ASN A 72 13.58 3.70 -18.25
CA ASN A 72 14.49 2.64 -17.84
C ASN A 72 13.65 1.49 -17.29
N LYS A 73 13.33 0.55 -18.17
CA LYS A 73 12.87 -0.80 -17.81
C LYS A 73 14.03 -1.52 -17.12
N GLU A 74 14.48 -1.03 -15.97
CA GLU A 74 15.45 -1.71 -15.13
C GLU A 74 14.88 -3.10 -14.87
N ILE A 75 15.61 -4.12 -15.32
CA ILE A 75 15.25 -5.51 -15.09
C ILE A 75 15.31 -5.70 -13.58
N VAL A 76 14.16 -5.61 -12.91
CA VAL A 76 14.04 -5.83 -11.47
C VAL A 76 14.45 -7.28 -11.21
N ARG A 77 15.64 -7.48 -10.66
CA ARG A 77 16.16 -8.80 -10.33
C ARG A 77 15.51 -9.28 -9.04
N GLN A 78 15.06 -10.53 -9.04
CA GLN A 78 14.58 -11.18 -7.82
C GLN A 78 15.73 -11.24 -6.81
N CYS A 79 15.48 -10.86 -5.56
CA CYS A 79 16.45 -11.00 -4.46
C CYS A 79 16.39 -12.36 -3.76
N TRP A 80 15.72 -13.35 -4.37
CA TRP A 80 15.67 -14.72 -3.89
C TRP A 80 15.92 -15.69 -5.03
N VAL A 81 16.39 -16.88 -4.67
CA VAL A 81 16.54 -18.01 -5.58
C VAL A 81 15.68 -19.13 -4.99
N LYS A 82 14.90 -19.82 -5.85
CA LYS A 82 14.17 -21.00 -5.38
C LYS A 82 15.16 -22.00 -4.79
N PRO A 83 15.00 -22.43 -3.53
CA PRO A 83 15.88 -23.43 -2.94
C PRO A 83 15.89 -24.70 -3.80
N LEU A 84 17.08 -25.18 -4.16
CA LEU A 84 17.28 -26.42 -4.93
C LEU A 84 17.07 -27.68 -4.07
N GLN A 85 16.92 -27.55 -2.76
CA GLN A 85 16.90 -28.67 -1.81
C GLN A 85 15.58 -28.75 -1.03
N LYS A 86 15.17 -29.99 -0.73
CA LYS A 86 14.03 -30.32 0.13
C LYS A 86 14.22 -29.73 1.53
N PRO A 87 13.12 -29.45 2.26
CA PRO A 87 13.19 -28.86 3.59
C PRO A 87 14.13 -29.64 4.50
N VAL A 88 14.97 -28.91 5.25
CA VAL A 88 15.74 -29.45 6.38
C VAL A 88 14.77 -30.21 7.28
N ALA A 89 15.22 -31.37 7.79
CA ALA A 89 14.43 -32.27 8.62
C ALA A 89 13.61 -31.48 9.66
N SER A 90 12.29 -31.65 9.59
CA SER A 90 11.32 -30.94 10.42
C SER A 90 11.69 -31.11 11.89
N THR A 91 11.96 -30.01 12.59
CA THR A 91 11.76 -30.04 14.03
C THR A 91 10.26 -30.18 14.25
N GLU A 92 9.82 -30.95 15.25
CA GLU A 92 8.39 -31.17 15.57
C GLU A 92 7.67 -29.89 16.08
N GLY A 93 8.24 -28.72 15.83
CA GLY A 93 7.77 -27.44 16.33
C GLY A 93 6.74 -26.78 15.41
N PHE A 94 5.76 -26.11 16.02
CA PHE A 94 4.76 -25.28 15.35
C PHE A 94 4.92 -23.82 15.76
N VAL A 95 4.95 -22.94 14.77
CA VAL A 95 5.00 -21.49 14.93
C VAL A 95 3.69 -20.90 14.41
N THR A 96 2.99 -20.14 15.23
CA THR A 96 1.81 -19.37 14.80
C THR A 96 1.97 -17.90 15.14
N PHE A 97 1.17 -17.03 14.53
CA PHE A 97 1.16 -15.60 14.77
C PHE A 97 -0.18 -14.99 14.37
N SER A 98 -0.37 -13.71 14.67
CA SER A 98 -1.54 -12.96 14.22
C SER A 98 -1.10 -11.69 13.50
N LEU A 99 -1.78 -11.42 12.39
CA LEU A 99 -1.64 -10.20 11.63
C LEU A 99 -2.43 -9.10 12.32
N THR A 100 -1.78 -7.97 12.60
CA THR A 100 -2.34 -6.87 13.38
C THR A 100 -1.95 -5.52 12.78
N THR A 101 -2.63 -4.46 13.23
CA THR A 101 -2.22 -3.06 13.00
C THR A 101 -2.41 -2.55 11.56
N GLY A 102 -2.66 -3.42 10.58
CA GLY A 102 -3.04 -3.06 9.22
C GLY A 102 -2.20 -3.78 8.14
N PRO A 103 -2.66 -3.78 6.87
CA PRO A 103 -1.99 -4.48 5.77
C PRO A 103 -0.51 -4.13 5.59
N GLU A 104 -0.13 -2.88 5.85
CA GLU A 104 1.25 -2.39 5.75
C GLU A 104 2.20 -3.09 6.75
N PHE A 105 1.67 -3.51 7.89
CA PHE A 105 2.42 -4.26 8.91
C PHE A 105 2.40 -5.76 8.64
N HIS A 106 1.36 -6.27 7.98
CA HIS A 106 1.19 -7.70 7.71
C HIS A 106 2.41 -8.28 6.96
N ILE A 107 2.91 -7.57 5.95
CA ILE A 107 4.09 -7.99 5.18
C ILE A 107 5.31 -8.19 6.09
N SER A 108 5.55 -7.22 6.98
CA SER A 108 6.67 -7.28 7.93
C SER A 108 6.50 -8.41 8.95
N GLN A 109 5.28 -8.62 9.46
CA GLN A 109 4.97 -9.69 10.40
C GLN A 109 5.16 -11.08 9.78
N VAL A 110 4.67 -11.27 8.56
CA VAL A 110 4.86 -12.51 7.79
C VAL A 110 6.33 -12.75 7.55
N THR A 111 7.08 -11.73 7.15
CA THR A 111 8.51 -11.86 6.87
C THR A 111 9.28 -12.39 8.09
N ASP A 112 9.11 -11.76 9.26
CA ASP A 112 9.78 -12.21 10.47
C ASP A 112 9.34 -13.63 10.88
N ALA A 113 8.05 -13.96 10.77
CA ALA A 113 7.54 -15.28 11.11
C ALA A 113 8.08 -16.39 10.19
N VAL A 114 8.16 -16.13 8.89
CA VAL A 114 8.74 -17.06 7.90
C VAL A 114 10.23 -17.26 8.14
N VAL A 115 10.98 -16.18 8.41
CA VAL A 115 12.42 -16.26 8.74
C VAL A 115 12.64 -17.12 9.98
N ILE A 116 11.85 -16.91 11.04
CA ILE A 116 11.94 -17.68 12.29
C ILE A 116 11.64 -19.16 12.04
N ALA A 117 10.51 -19.46 11.40
CA ALA A 117 10.10 -20.83 11.17
C ALA A 117 11.08 -21.57 10.24
N SER A 118 11.59 -20.90 9.20
CA SER A 118 12.60 -21.46 8.29
C SER A 118 13.93 -21.73 9.00
N HIS A 119 14.44 -20.77 9.81
CA HIS A 119 15.68 -20.93 10.57
C HIS A 119 15.61 -22.08 11.59
N LEU A 120 14.43 -22.31 12.17
CA LEU A 120 14.21 -23.36 13.19
C LEU A 120 13.77 -24.71 12.59
N GLY A 121 13.56 -24.79 11.27
CA GLY A 121 13.00 -26.00 10.63
C GLY A 121 11.59 -26.35 11.13
N ALA A 122 10.83 -25.35 11.61
CA ALA A 122 9.52 -25.53 12.22
C ALA A 122 8.39 -25.39 11.19
N SER A 123 7.22 -25.97 11.46
CA SER A 123 6.03 -25.77 10.63
C SER A 123 5.37 -24.43 10.96
N LEU A 124 5.01 -23.66 9.93
CA LEU A 124 4.30 -22.39 10.06
C LEU A 124 2.80 -22.62 9.95
N VAL A 125 2.06 -22.31 11.01
CA VAL A 125 0.60 -22.36 11.00
C VAL A 125 0.05 -21.11 10.34
N LEU A 126 -0.94 -21.26 9.46
CA LEU A 126 -1.61 -20.15 8.79
C LEU A 126 -2.11 -19.13 9.84
N PRO A 127 -1.75 -17.84 9.73
CA PRO A 127 -2.06 -16.87 10.76
C PRO A 127 -3.54 -16.49 10.74
N THR A 128 -3.99 -15.83 11.79
CA THR A 128 -5.30 -15.14 11.80
C THR A 128 -5.08 -13.63 11.68
N ILE A 129 -6.07 -12.93 11.15
CA ILE A 129 -6.08 -11.46 11.11
C ILE A 129 -6.84 -10.96 12.33
N ARG A 130 -6.27 -10.01 13.06
CA ARG A 130 -6.92 -9.32 14.18
C ARG A 130 -7.03 -7.85 13.83
N GLY A 131 -8.25 -7.42 13.56
CA GLY A 131 -8.55 -6.02 13.28
C GLY A 131 -8.34 -5.13 14.49
N SER A 132 -8.30 -3.82 14.25
CA SER A 132 -8.18 -2.79 15.30
C SER A 132 -9.27 -2.88 16.36
N GLU A 133 -10.46 -3.36 16.00
CA GLU A 133 -11.62 -3.57 16.89
C GLU A 133 -11.54 -4.90 17.68
N GLY A 134 -10.45 -5.67 17.53
CA GLY A 134 -10.27 -6.97 18.18
C GLY A 134 -10.98 -8.13 17.48
N LEU A 135 -11.75 -7.87 16.41
CA LEU A 135 -12.40 -8.91 15.62
C LEU A 135 -11.36 -9.79 14.93
N LYS A 136 -11.51 -11.11 15.11
CA LYS A 136 -10.70 -12.12 14.43
C LYS A 136 -11.32 -12.44 13.07
N ARG A 137 -10.48 -12.48 12.04
CA ARG A 137 -10.81 -12.94 10.69
C ARG A 137 -9.87 -14.03 10.25
N ASN A 138 -10.34 -14.83 9.31
CA ASN A 138 -9.50 -15.84 8.67
C ASN A 138 -8.52 -15.16 7.72
N PHE A 139 -7.35 -15.77 7.53
CA PHE A 139 -6.38 -15.30 6.54
C PHE A 139 -6.98 -15.18 5.13
N GLN A 140 -7.77 -16.19 4.75
CA GLN A 140 -8.42 -16.31 3.44
C GLN A 140 -9.49 -15.25 3.17
N ASP A 141 -9.94 -14.52 4.20
CA ASP A 141 -10.89 -13.45 4.02
C ASP A 141 -10.26 -12.25 3.29
N MET A 142 -8.93 -12.14 3.33
CA MET A 142 -8.16 -11.03 2.74
C MET A 142 -7.05 -11.48 1.78
N TYR A 143 -6.43 -12.63 2.02
CA TYR A 143 -5.27 -13.10 1.26
C TYR A 143 -5.50 -14.47 0.63
N ASP A 144 -4.80 -14.75 -0.46
CA ASP A 144 -4.80 -16.07 -1.08
C ASP A 144 -3.92 -17.06 -0.27
N ALA A 145 -4.57 -17.96 0.49
CA ALA A 145 -3.90 -18.97 1.29
C ALA A 145 -3.12 -20.02 0.46
N GLN A 146 -3.58 -20.32 -0.75
CA GLN A 146 -2.91 -21.26 -1.64
C GLN A 146 -1.65 -20.62 -2.22
N LYS A 147 -1.74 -19.36 -2.65
CA LYS A 147 -0.56 -18.59 -3.07
C LYS A 147 0.46 -18.46 -1.95
N PHE A 148 0.01 -18.16 -0.73
CA PHE A 148 0.87 -18.09 0.45
C PHE A 148 1.62 -19.41 0.67
N THR A 149 0.90 -20.54 0.64
CA THR A 149 1.50 -21.88 0.83
C THR A 149 2.50 -22.22 -0.27
N THR A 150 2.12 -22.04 -1.54
CA THR A 150 2.95 -22.40 -2.71
C THR A 150 4.17 -21.50 -2.88
N SER A 151 4.06 -20.22 -2.52
CA SER A 151 5.18 -19.27 -2.55
C SER A 151 6.26 -19.56 -1.52
N LEU A 152 5.95 -20.33 -0.47
CA LEU A 152 6.86 -20.71 0.61
C LEU A 152 7.31 -22.17 0.54
N ASP A 153 6.89 -22.89 -0.51
CA ASP A 153 7.30 -24.27 -0.73
C ASP A 153 8.84 -24.38 -0.86
N GLY A 154 9.41 -25.39 -0.20
CA GLY A 154 10.86 -25.55 -0.06
C GLY A 154 11.54 -24.61 0.94
N ILE A 155 10.84 -23.63 1.52
CA ILE A 155 11.39 -22.70 2.55
C ILE A 155 10.89 -23.05 3.94
N VAL A 156 9.57 -23.21 4.06
CA VAL A 156 8.90 -23.54 5.31
C VAL A 156 7.64 -24.34 5.02
N LYS A 157 7.40 -25.39 5.81
CA LYS A 157 6.16 -26.15 5.70
C LYS A 157 5.01 -25.33 6.29
N VAL A 158 4.09 -24.89 5.45
CA VAL A 158 2.88 -24.19 5.89
C VAL A 158 1.76 -25.20 6.15
N VAL A 159 1.13 -25.12 7.31
CA VAL A 159 -0.04 -25.94 7.69
C VAL A 159 -1.25 -25.04 7.91
N ARG A 160 -2.43 -25.47 7.45
CA ARG A 160 -3.67 -24.70 7.60
C ARG A 160 -4.17 -24.67 9.04
N GLU A 161 -4.11 -25.83 9.68
CA GLU A 161 -4.56 -26.04 11.05
C GLU A 161 -3.49 -26.81 11.82
N LEU A 162 -3.52 -26.68 13.14
CA LEU A 162 -2.66 -27.46 14.02
C LEU A 162 -3.08 -28.92 14.01
N PRO A 163 -2.13 -29.87 14.17
CA PRO A 163 -2.48 -31.26 14.41
C PRO A 163 -3.38 -31.39 15.66
N PRO A 164 -4.25 -32.42 15.72
CA PRO A 164 -5.20 -32.60 16.82
C PRO A 164 -4.57 -32.59 18.21
N GLU A 165 -3.34 -33.10 18.33
CA GLU A 165 -2.57 -33.13 19.57
C GLU A 165 -2.24 -31.73 20.14
N TYR A 166 -2.17 -30.72 19.28
CA TYR A 166 -1.90 -29.32 19.65
C TYR A 166 -3.14 -28.42 19.60
N ALA A 167 -4.28 -28.91 19.10
CA ALA A 167 -5.49 -28.10 18.91
C ALA A 167 -6.03 -27.48 20.21
N SER A 168 -5.93 -28.21 21.33
CA SER A 168 -6.36 -27.74 22.66
C SER A 168 -5.24 -27.09 23.49
N LYS A 169 -3.99 -27.12 23.00
CA LYS A 169 -2.83 -26.61 23.74
C LYS A 169 -2.71 -25.10 23.54
N LYS A 170 -2.47 -24.35 24.62
CA LYS A 170 -2.15 -22.92 24.50
C LYS A 170 -0.69 -22.74 24.05
N PRO A 171 -0.42 -21.93 23.03
CA PRO A 171 0.95 -21.67 22.61
C PRO A 171 1.69 -20.83 23.65
N THR A 172 3.01 -21.02 23.75
CA THR A 172 3.88 -20.09 24.48
C THR A 172 4.03 -18.81 23.67
N ILE A 173 3.60 -17.67 24.22
CA ILE A 173 3.66 -16.38 23.53
C ILE A 173 5.06 -15.78 23.68
N ILE A 174 5.68 -15.41 22.56
CA ILE A 174 7.01 -14.79 22.52
C ILE A 174 6.89 -13.42 21.88
N ARG A 175 7.41 -12.38 22.54
CA ARG A 175 7.51 -11.04 21.97
C ARG A 175 8.76 -10.96 21.09
N VAL A 176 8.56 -10.60 19.82
CA VAL A 176 9.62 -10.57 18.82
C VAL A 176 9.77 -9.16 18.28
N PRO A 177 10.98 -8.58 18.25
CA PRO A 177 11.20 -7.29 17.59
C PRO A 177 11.08 -7.44 16.07
N ASN A 178 10.47 -6.46 15.40
CA ASN A 178 10.48 -6.44 13.94
C ASN A 178 11.91 -6.40 13.37
N ARG A 179 12.12 -7.12 12.25
CA ARG A 179 13.43 -7.41 11.66
C ARG A 179 14.30 -8.19 12.63
N VAL A 180 13.83 -9.39 12.94
CA VAL A 180 14.49 -10.31 13.88
C VAL A 180 15.92 -10.65 13.41
N THR A 181 16.84 -10.84 14.36
CA THR A 181 18.22 -11.26 14.07
C THR A 181 18.41 -12.74 14.40
N LYS A 182 19.40 -13.37 13.75
CA LYS A 182 19.73 -14.78 13.96
C LYS A 182 20.06 -15.10 15.41
N GLU A 183 20.78 -14.19 16.08
CA GLU A 183 21.13 -14.31 17.49
C GLU A 183 19.89 -14.31 18.38
N PHE A 184 18.89 -13.47 18.08
CA PHE A 184 17.63 -13.47 18.82
C PHE A 184 16.88 -14.78 18.62
N ILE A 185 16.85 -15.31 17.39
CA ILE A 185 16.21 -16.61 17.10
C ILE A 185 16.89 -17.72 17.91
N SER A 186 18.20 -17.88 17.78
CA SER A 186 18.92 -19.00 18.42
C SER A 186 19.06 -18.86 19.94
N LYS A 187 19.22 -17.65 20.49
CA LYS A 187 19.37 -17.48 21.95
C LYS A 187 18.04 -17.40 22.69
N THR A 188 16.96 -16.98 22.04
CA THR A 188 15.69 -16.71 22.71
C THR A 188 14.57 -17.62 22.25
N ILE A 189 14.38 -17.79 20.93
CA ILE A 189 13.22 -18.51 20.39
C ILE A 189 13.48 -20.02 20.37
N GLU A 190 14.66 -20.45 19.91
CA GLU A 190 15.02 -21.86 19.73
C GLU A 190 14.87 -22.70 21.02
N PRO A 191 15.40 -22.27 22.19
CA PRO A 191 15.26 -23.07 23.42
C PRO A 191 13.80 -23.22 23.88
N ILE A 192 12.99 -22.16 23.67
CA ILE A 192 11.57 -22.16 24.00
C ILE A 192 10.81 -23.11 23.07
N LEU A 193 11.12 -23.12 21.78
CA LEU A 193 10.49 -24.02 20.81
C LEU A 193 10.83 -25.48 21.11
N GLN A 194 12.08 -25.78 21.46
CA GLN A 194 12.50 -27.15 21.84
C GLN A 194 11.71 -27.70 23.03
N THR A 195 11.35 -26.83 23.99
CA THR A 195 10.62 -27.22 25.21
C THR A 195 9.10 -27.24 25.00
N SER A 196 8.53 -26.20 24.41
CA SER A 196 7.07 -26.03 24.29
C SER A 196 6.47 -26.75 23.08
N LYS A 197 7.27 -26.94 22.02
CA LYS A 197 6.91 -27.42 20.67
C LYS A 197 5.84 -26.59 19.94
N PHE A 198 5.18 -25.65 20.60
CA PHE A 198 4.15 -24.80 20.02
C PHE A 198 4.24 -23.38 20.57
N ILE A 199 4.62 -22.43 19.71
CA ILE A 199 4.84 -21.02 20.07
C ILE A 199 3.97 -20.08 19.24
N GLN A 200 3.58 -18.96 19.83
CA GLN A 200 2.90 -17.85 19.16
C GLN A 200 3.78 -16.61 19.18
N LEU A 201 4.13 -16.11 17.99
CA LEU A 201 4.89 -14.88 17.85
C LEU A 201 3.98 -13.66 17.99
N SER A 202 4.41 -12.72 18.83
CA SER A 202 3.84 -11.38 18.97
C SER A 202 4.87 -10.37 18.48
N ILE A 203 4.74 -9.98 17.21
CA ILE A 203 5.71 -9.10 16.55
C ILE A 203 5.42 -7.66 16.93
N VAL A 204 6.43 -7.02 17.51
CA VAL A 204 6.36 -5.65 18.02
C VAL A 204 7.16 -4.74 17.10
N PHE A 205 6.51 -3.65 16.70
CA PHE A 205 7.15 -2.57 15.95
C PHE A 205 7.68 -1.53 16.94
N PRO A 206 9.00 -1.49 17.22
CA PRO A 206 9.54 -0.45 18.08
C PRO A 206 9.32 0.93 17.42
N SER A 207 9.08 1.95 18.25
CA SER A 207 8.86 3.33 17.80
C SER A 207 9.90 3.73 16.76
N ILE A 208 9.42 4.21 15.61
CA ILE A 208 10.20 4.53 14.41
C ILE A 208 11.40 5.38 14.81
N THR A 209 12.55 4.73 14.96
CA THR A 209 13.83 5.42 14.95
C THR A 209 14.30 5.28 13.53
N LEU A 210 14.28 6.38 12.76
CA LEU A 210 14.87 6.48 11.40
C LEU A 210 16.40 6.29 11.41
N LYS A 211 16.94 5.63 12.44
CA LYS A 211 18.32 5.17 12.44
C LYS A 211 18.36 3.99 11.47
N LYS A 212 19.16 4.14 10.43
CA LYS A 212 19.62 3.04 9.58
C LYS A 212 20.17 1.96 10.52
N ARG A 213 19.37 0.93 10.81
CA ARG A 213 19.93 -0.28 11.41
C ARG A 213 20.91 -0.79 10.36
N GLU A 214 22.18 -0.82 10.73
CA GLU A 214 23.21 -1.42 9.89
C GLU A 214 22.72 -2.80 9.46
N THR A 215 22.87 -3.06 8.17
CA THR A 215 22.53 -4.31 7.50
C THR A 215 23.40 -5.43 8.05
N GLN A 216 23.10 -5.91 9.25
CA GLN A 216 23.66 -7.15 9.80
C GLN A 216 22.85 -8.39 9.36
N ASN A 217 21.84 -8.22 8.50
CA ASN A 217 20.99 -9.31 8.02
C ASN A 217 21.50 -9.92 6.71
N GLY A 218 22.81 -10.11 6.56
CA GLY A 218 23.39 -10.83 5.41
C GLY A 218 22.76 -12.22 5.20
N ASP A 219 22.43 -12.89 6.30
CA ASP A 219 22.16 -14.33 6.35
C ASP A 219 20.72 -14.74 5.95
N PHE A 220 19.73 -13.84 6.03
CA PHE A 220 18.33 -14.16 5.70
C PHE A 220 17.82 -13.49 4.43
N ASN A 221 18.69 -12.82 3.67
CA ASN A 221 18.26 -11.92 2.61
C ASN A 221 17.35 -12.59 1.57
N GLY A 222 17.63 -13.83 1.16
CA GLY A 222 16.79 -14.56 0.21
C GLY A 222 15.41 -14.92 0.76
N VAL A 223 15.36 -15.57 1.92
CA VAL A 223 14.10 -15.99 2.56
C VAL A 223 13.24 -14.78 2.95
N ALA A 224 13.84 -13.77 3.58
CA ALA A 224 13.16 -12.55 3.95
C ALA A 224 12.64 -11.80 2.72
N CYS A 225 13.44 -11.72 1.65
CA CYS A 225 13.00 -11.10 0.39
C CYS A 225 11.81 -11.86 -0.23
N GLN A 226 11.89 -13.18 -0.33
CA GLN A 226 10.78 -13.98 -0.88
C GLN A 226 9.51 -13.84 -0.04
N ALA A 227 9.63 -13.90 1.28
CA ALA A 227 8.49 -13.69 2.17
C ALA A 227 7.90 -12.28 2.00
N MET A 228 8.73 -11.24 1.97
CA MET A 228 8.30 -9.85 1.87
C MET A 228 7.58 -9.53 0.56
N PHE A 229 8.10 -10.02 -0.57
CA PHE A 229 7.63 -9.60 -1.90
C PHE A 229 6.83 -10.65 -2.65
N HIS A 230 6.81 -11.90 -2.21
CA HIS A 230 6.19 -13.00 -2.95
C HIS A 230 5.18 -13.83 -2.16
N SER A 231 5.12 -13.68 -0.82
CA SER A 231 4.25 -14.55 -0.01
C SER A 231 2.81 -14.08 0.13
N LEU A 232 2.58 -12.77 0.24
CA LEU A 232 1.24 -12.22 0.40
C LEU A 232 0.69 -11.73 -0.94
N GLN A 233 -0.47 -12.27 -1.29
CA GLN A 233 -1.29 -11.78 -2.40
C GLN A 233 -2.72 -11.62 -1.89
N LEU A 234 -3.36 -10.50 -2.25
CA LEU A 234 -4.77 -10.29 -1.96
C LEU A 234 -5.61 -11.40 -2.60
N LYS A 235 -6.73 -11.76 -1.96
CA LYS A 235 -7.70 -12.66 -2.60
C LYS A 235 -8.22 -12.05 -3.91
N TYR A 236 -8.65 -12.91 -4.83
CA TYR A 236 -9.05 -12.52 -6.19
C TYR A 236 -10.06 -11.37 -6.21
N ASP A 237 -11.14 -11.44 -5.42
CA ASP A 237 -12.18 -10.40 -5.41
C ASP A 237 -11.65 -9.01 -5.02
N LEU A 238 -10.63 -8.92 -4.17
CA LEU A 238 -10.01 -7.65 -3.79
C LEU A 238 -9.09 -7.14 -4.90
N LEU A 239 -8.33 -8.05 -5.50
CA LEU A 239 -7.43 -7.74 -6.60
C LEU A 239 -8.22 -7.20 -7.80
N GLU A 240 -9.34 -7.83 -8.15
CA GLU A 240 -10.22 -7.40 -9.25
C GLU A 240 -10.73 -5.97 -9.05
N VAL A 241 -11.10 -5.61 -7.82
CA VAL A 241 -11.54 -4.24 -7.49
C VAL A 241 -10.39 -3.25 -7.64
N ALA A 242 -9.20 -3.59 -7.12
CA ALA A 242 -8.02 -2.76 -7.25
C ALA A 242 -7.61 -2.56 -8.73
N GLU A 243 -7.67 -3.62 -9.54
CA GLU A 243 -7.38 -3.56 -10.98
C GLU A 243 -8.37 -2.63 -11.70
N LYS A 244 -9.67 -2.76 -11.44
CA LYS A 244 -10.70 -1.85 -11.98
C LYS A 244 -10.48 -0.39 -11.58
N MET A 245 -10.03 -0.14 -10.34
CA MET A 245 -9.68 1.20 -9.89
C MET A 245 -8.49 1.76 -10.66
N VAL A 246 -7.44 0.95 -10.88
CA VAL A 246 -6.26 1.33 -11.67
C VAL A 246 -6.63 1.60 -13.12
N GLU A 247 -7.47 0.77 -13.74
CA GLU A 247 -7.97 0.98 -15.10
C GLU A 247 -8.71 2.31 -15.24
N ARG A 248 -9.57 2.63 -14.27
CA ARG A 248 -10.28 3.91 -14.24
C ARG A 248 -9.34 5.10 -14.08
N LEU A 249 -8.34 5.00 -13.21
CA LEU A 249 -7.31 6.03 -13.06
C LEU A 249 -6.49 6.23 -14.34
N LYS A 250 -6.11 5.15 -15.02
CA LYS A 250 -5.46 5.20 -16.34
C LYS A 250 -6.34 5.85 -17.39
N ALA A 251 -7.65 5.53 -17.41
CA ALA A 251 -8.60 6.12 -18.32
C ALA A 251 -8.73 7.64 -18.10
N LEU A 252 -8.74 8.09 -16.83
CA LEU A 252 -8.68 9.52 -16.51
C LEU A 252 -7.36 10.13 -17.02
N GLY A 253 -6.25 9.42 -16.85
CA GLY A 253 -4.93 9.88 -17.28
C GLY A 253 -4.62 9.76 -18.77
N ILE A 254 -5.57 9.44 -19.66
CA ILE A 254 -5.32 9.14 -21.08
C ILE A 254 -4.52 10.25 -21.79
N GLU A 255 -4.84 11.53 -21.50
CA GLU A 255 -4.15 12.70 -22.06
C GLU A 255 -2.65 12.75 -21.70
N ASN A 256 -2.27 12.10 -20.58
CA ASN A 256 -0.91 11.96 -20.11
C ASN A 256 -0.36 10.53 -20.35
N GLY A 257 -0.84 9.85 -21.40
CA GLY A 257 -0.42 8.49 -21.74
C GLY A 257 -0.89 7.43 -20.72
N GLY A 258 -1.99 7.70 -20.02
CA GLY A 258 -2.53 6.83 -18.97
C GLY A 258 -1.79 6.92 -17.64
N GLN A 259 -0.94 7.94 -17.45
CA GLN A 259 -0.18 8.12 -16.22
C GLN A 259 -0.99 8.85 -15.14
N PHE A 260 -0.80 8.44 -13.89
CA PHE A 260 -1.35 9.10 -12.71
C PHE A 260 -0.35 9.01 -11.55
N ILE A 261 -0.53 9.86 -10.55
CA ILE A 261 0.29 9.92 -9.34
C ILE A 261 -0.54 9.34 -8.20
N ALA A 262 -0.05 8.31 -7.51
CA ALA A 262 -0.65 7.81 -6.28
C ALA A 262 0.08 8.39 -5.07
N ILE A 263 -0.66 9.00 -4.14
CA ILE A 263 -0.13 9.62 -2.93
C ILE A 263 -0.76 8.92 -1.74
N ASP A 264 0.08 8.29 -0.91
CA ASP A 264 -0.33 7.82 0.40
C ASP A 264 -0.29 8.98 1.40
N CYS A 265 -1.45 9.60 1.60
CA CYS A 265 -1.63 10.61 2.64
C CYS A 265 -2.11 9.91 3.92
N ARG A 266 -1.70 10.46 5.06
CA ARG A 266 -2.21 10.03 6.36
C ARG A 266 -2.86 11.23 7.03
N SER A 267 -4.12 11.48 6.67
CA SER A 267 -4.94 12.58 7.19
C SER A 267 -4.93 12.64 8.73
N GLU A 268 -5.01 11.49 9.40
CA GLU A 268 -4.92 11.38 10.87
C GLU A 268 -3.58 11.86 11.50
N MET A 269 -2.55 12.05 10.67
CA MET A 269 -1.23 12.57 11.07
C MET A 269 -1.02 14.02 10.65
N LEU A 270 -1.86 14.56 9.76
CA LEU A 270 -1.90 15.98 9.47
C LEU A 270 -2.19 16.70 10.80
N ASN A 271 -1.43 17.75 11.10
CA ASN A 271 -1.42 18.50 12.38
C ASN A 271 -0.75 17.84 13.61
N LYS A 272 -0.29 16.58 13.56
CA LYS A 272 0.49 16.00 14.66
C LYS A 272 1.95 16.43 14.59
N ARG A 273 2.46 17.02 15.68
CA ARG A 273 3.87 17.45 15.82
C ARG A 273 4.78 16.29 16.23
N SER A 274 4.85 15.23 15.41
CA SER A 274 5.70 14.07 15.72
C SER A 274 6.41 13.44 14.53
N CYS A 275 6.28 13.97 13.31
CA CYS A 275 6.87 13.33 12.13
C CYS A 275 8.40 13.44 12.07
N MET A 276 8.99 14.49 12.61
CA MET A 276 10.44 14.67 12.60
C MET A 276 10.93 15.35 13.89
N VAL A 277 12.04 14.86 14.44
CA VAL A 277 12.81 15.57 15.48
C VAL A 277 14.15 15.94 14.87
N VAL A 278 14.35 17.23 14.60
CA VAL A 278 15.62 17.76 14.07
C VAL A 278 16.23 18.67 15.13
N ARG A 279 17.43 18.35 15.61
CA ARG A 279 18.15 19.11 16.65
C ARG A 279 17.29 19.41 17.89
N GLY A 280 16.52 18.42 18.35
CA GLY A 280 15.63 18.56 19.51
C GLY A 280 14.32 19.32 19.26
N ARG A 281 14.10 19.90 18.06
CA ARG A 281 12.84 20.54 17.68
C ARG A 281 11.95 19.58 16.89
N ARG A 282 10.69 19.47 17.31
CA ARG A 282 9.66 18.69 16.60
C ARG A 282 9.19 19.49 15.38
N LYS A 283 9.44 18.99 14.17
CA LYS A 283 8.84 19.52 12.93
C LYS A 283 7.48 18.86 12.69
N SER A 284 6.57 19.61 12.06
CA SER A 284 5.29 19.10 11.58
C SER A 284 5.50 18.06 10.48
N CYS A 285 4.49 17.21 10.31
CA CYS A 285 4.36 16.37 9.12
C CYS A 285 4.13 17.26 7.89
N TYR A 286 4.46 16.74 6.71
CA TYR A 286 4.17 17.42 5.45
C TYR A 286 2.65 17.62 5.30
N ASN A 287 2.23 18.84 4.97
CA ASN A 287 0.83 19.16 4.67
C ASN A 287 0.54 19.11 3.16
N ALA A 288 -0.75 19.19 2.80
CA ALA A 288 -1.18 19.14 1.39
C ALA A 288 -0.53 20.23 0.53
N SER A 289 -0.35 21.45 1.04
CA SER A 289 0.29 22.54 0.31
C SER A 289 1.76 22.25 -0.01
N GLU A 290 2.51 21.71 0.96
CA GLU A 290 3.91 21.32 0.77
C GLU A 290 4.04 20.16 -0.23
N VAL A 291 3.13 19.19 -0.18
CA VAL A 291 3.08 18.09 -1.16
C VAL A 291 2.76 18.63 -2.55
N ALA A 292 1.79 19.54 -2.67
CA ALA A 292 1.43 20.15 -3.93
C ALA A 292 2.59 20.94 -4.56
N GLU A 293 3.30 21.73 -3.76
CA GLU A 293 4.48 22.48 -4.20
C GLU A 293 5.61 21.55 -4.63
N PHE A 294 5.83 20.46 -3.89
CA PHE A 294 6.80 19.43 -4.25
C PHE A 294 6.49 18.83 -5.63
N LEU A 295 5.24 18.45 -5.90
CA LEU A 295 4.84 17.90 -7.20
C LEU A 295 5.00 18.92 -8.34
N LYS A 296 4.65 20.20 -8.11
CA LYS A 296 4.89 21.27 -9.07
C LYS A 296 6.38 21.40 -9.42
N LYS A 297 7.26 21.34 -8.41
CA LYS A 297 8.72 21.39 -8.61
C LYS A 297 9.27 20.18 -9.38
N LEU A 298 8.60 19.02 -9.31
CA LEU A 298 8.93 17.85 -10.12
C LEU A 298 8.46 17.96 -11.59
N GLY A 299 7.73 19.03 -11.94
CA GLY A 299 7.23 19.28 -13.28
C GLY A 299 5.83 18.73 -13.55
N PHE A 300 5.11 18.28 -12.52
CA PHE A 300 3.69 17.96 -12.66
C PHE A 300 2.87 19.25 -12.76
N ASN A 301 1.89 19.26 -13.66
CA ASN A 301 1.02 20.41 -13.91
C ASN A 301 -0.43 20.11 -13.49
N ALA A 302 -1.31 21.11 -13.55
CA ALA A 302 -2.71 21.00 -13.12
C ALA A 302 -3.52 19.90 -13.84
N ASN A 303 -3.10 19.47 -15.04
CA ASN A 303 -3.77 18.41 -15.80
C ASN A 303 -3.34 16.99 -15.36
N SER A 304 -2.38 16.88 -14.45
CA SER A 304 -1.92 15.60 -13.89
C SER A 304 -3.05 14.95 -13.08
N VAL A 305 -3.27 13.66 -13.29
CA VAL A 305 -4.23 12.88 -12.48
C VAL A 305 -3.55 12.46 -11.19
N VAL A 306 -4.18 12.78 -10.07
CA VAL A 306 -3.70 12.44 -8.73
C VAL A 306 -4.72 11.53 -8.05
N TYR A 307 -4.23 10.45 -7.45
CA TYR A 307 -5.01 9.53 -6.63
C TYR A 307 -4.49 9.60 -5.19
N LEU A 308 -5.39 9.85 -4.24
CA LEU A 308 -5.13 9.81 -2.82
C LEU A 308 -5.64 8.49 -2.25
N THR A 309 -4.83 7.82 -1.43
CA THR A 309 -5.22 6.57 -0.74
C THR A 309 -6.27 6.78 0.36
N GLU A 310 -6.59 8.05 0.68
CA GLU A 310 -7.65 8.41 1.61
C GLU A 310 -9.01 7.86 1.14
N THR A 311 -9.81 7.39 2.10
CA THR A 311 -11.12 6.83 1.78
C THR A 311 -12.08 7.90 1.28
N TRP A 312 -12.07 9.05 1.96
CA TRP A 312 -12.98 10.17 1.73
C TRP A 312 -12.21 11.47 1.56
N TRP A 313 -12.86 12.47 0.98
CA TRP A 313 -12.31 13.81 0.92
C TRP A 313 -12.34 14.50 2.29
N HIS A 314 -11.27 15.22 2.59
CA HIS A 314 -11.13 16.06 3.78
C HIS A 314 -10.65 17.45 3.35
N GLY A 315 -11.17 18.52 3.97
CA GLY A 315 -10.82 19.90 3.59
C GLY A 315 -9.32 20.23 3.75
N GLU A 316 -8.59 19.47 4.58
CA GLU A 316 -7.13 19.60 4.67
C GLU A 316 -6.38 19.22 3.38
N LEU A 317 -7.07 18.56 2.44
CA LEU A 317 -6.56 18.16 1.12
C LEU A 317 -6.90 19.20 0.04
N ASP A 318 -7.67 20.25 0.35
CA ASP A 318 -8.08 21.27 -0.61
C ASP A 318 -6.90 21.92 -1.36
N PRO A 319 -5.75 22.23 -0.73
CA PRO A 319 -4.59 22.76 -1.45
C PRO A 319 -4.06 21.83 -2.56
N LEU A 320 -4.18 20.51 -2.39
CA LEU A 320 -3.85 19.55 -3.44
C LEU A 320 -4.85 19.60 -4.59
N LYS A 321 -6.14 19.72 -4.30
CA LYS A 321 -7.20 19.84 -5.32
C LYS A 321 -7.11 21.15 -6.10
N GLU A 322 -6.79 22.25 -5.42
CA GLU A 322 -6.56 23.55 -6.05
C GLU A 322 -5.36 23.51 -7.00
N ALA A 323 -4.27 22.85 -6.59
CA ALA A 323 -3.08 22.67 -7.41
C ALA A 323 -3.28 21.67 -8.56
N PHE A 324 -4.05 20.61 -8.32
CA PHE A 324 -4.32 19.51 -9.23
C PHE A 324 -5.82 19.19 -9.21
N PRO A 325 -6.64 19.89 -10.01
CA PRO A 325 -8.11 19.72 -10.02
C PRO A 325 -8.57 18.27 -10.27
N ARG A 326 -7.73 17.47 -10.96
CA ARG A 326 -7.94 16.05 -11.24
C ARG A 326 -7.42 15.13 -10.13
N THR A 327 -7.64 15.53 -8.88
CA THR A 327 -7.34 14.72 -7.69
C THR A 327 -8.56 13.91 -7.28
N TYR A 328 -8.38 12.61 -7.03
CA TYR A 328 -9.44 11.67 -6.68
C TYR A 328 -9.06 10.86 -5.44
N THR A 329 -10.05 10.52 -4.61
CA THR A 329 -9.94 9.62 -3.47
C THR A 329 -10.39 8.22 -3.83
N LYS A 330 -10.30 7.29 -2.87
CA LYS A 330 -10.82 5.94 -3.05
C LYS A 330 -12.32 5.91 -3.37
N ASP A 331 -13.14 6.71 -2.69
CA ASP A 331 -14.59 6.78 -2.96
C ASP A 331 -14.90 7.24 -4.38
N ASP A 332 -14.09 8.15 -4.93
CA ASP A 332 -14.30 8.65 -6.30
C ASP A 332 -14.07 7.55 -7.34
N ILE A 333 -13.09 6.67 -7.10
CA ILE A 333 -12.55 5.73 -8.08
C ILE A 333 -13.16 4.33 -7.98
N ILE A 334 -13.51 3.87 -6.77
CA ILE A 334 -14.04 2.52 -6.56
C ILE A 334 -15.33 2.28 -7.39
N PRO A 335 -15.52 1.07 -7.98
CA PRO A 335 -16.76 0.75 -8.70
C PRO A 335 -18.00 0.93 -7.83
N ALA A 336 -19.06 1.51 -8.40
CA ALA A 336 -20.27 1.89 -7.67
C ALA A 336 -20.98 0.68 -7.01
N ASP A 337 -20.98 -0.46 -7.68
CA ASP A 337 -21.52 -1.73 -7.18
C ASP A 337 -20.71 -2.31 -6.02
N LYS A 338 -19.43 -1.92 -5.89
CA LYS A 338 -18.51 -2.39 -4.86
C LYS A 338 -18.43 -1.45 -3.64
N LYS A 339 -18.91 -0.20 -3.74
CA LYS A 339 -18.89 0.79 -2.65
C LYS A 339 -19.45 0.26 -1.33
N ARG A 340 -20.62 -0.39 -1.34
CA ARG A 340 -21.24 -0.91 -0.11
C ARG A 340 -20.37 -1.95 0.60
N GLN A 341 -19.75 -2.83 -0.18
CA GLN A 341 -18.93 -3.93 0.33
C GLN A 341 -17.61 -3.43 0.97
N PHE A 342 -16.97 -2.42 0.37
CA PHE A 342 -15.62 -2.02 0.74
C PHE A 342 -15.52 -0.71 1.54
N LEU A 343 -16.50 0.20 1.38
CA LEU A 343 -16.48 1.50 2.04
C LEU A 343 -17.48 1.61 3.20
N GLN A 344 -18.63 0.94 3.12
CA GLN A 344 -19.71 1.10 4.12
C GLN A 344 -19.70 0.05 5.22
N VAL A 345 -18.98 -1.06 5.06
CA VAL A 345 -18.81 -2.03 6.15
C VAL A 345 -17.82 -1.44 7.16
N ARG A 346 -18.23 -1.35 8.45
CA ARG A 346 -17.40 -0.92 9.61
C ARG A 346 -16.27 -1.91 9.90
N HIS A 347 -15.42 -2.14 8.92
CA HIS A 347 -14.34 -3.11 8.96
C HIS A 347 -13.12 -2.37 8.44
N GLY A 348 -12.50 -1.58 9.33
CA GLY A 348 -11.40 -0.67 8.98
C GLY A 348 -10.24 -1.33 8.23
N ASP A 349 -9.98 -2.61 8.46
CA ASP A 349 -8.93 -3.33 7.73
C ASP A 349 -9.28 -3.54 6.25
N LEU A 350 -10.57 -3.74 5.92
CA LEU A 350 -11.00 -3.93 4.53
C LEU A 350 -10.94 -2.61 3.77
N GLN A 351 -11.33 -1.51 4.43
CA GLN A 351 -11.18 -0.14 3.94
C GLN A 351 -9.71 0.23 3.69
N ARG A 352 -8.76 -0.32 4.46
CA ARG A 352 -7.31 -0.10 4.25
C ARG A 352 -6.64 -1.10 3.30
N SER A 353 -7.29 -2.23 3.01
CA SER A 353 -6.72 -3.32 2.20
C SER A 353 -6.99 -3.24 0.68
N THR A 354 -7.90 -2.35 0.28
CA THR A 354 -8.27 -2.06 -1.12
C THR A 354 -7.91 -0.61 -1.42
#